data_AF-A0A1V5PLX4-F1
#
_entry.id   AF-A0A1V5PLX4-F1
#
_cell.length_a   1.000
_cell.length_b   1.000
_cell.length_c   1.000
_cell.angle_alpha   90.00
_cell.angle_beta   90.00
_cell.angle_gamma   90.00
#
_symmetry.space_group_name_H-M   'P 1'
#
loop_
_entity.id
_entity.type
_entity.pdbx_description
1 polymer ?
#
loop_
_entity_poly.entity_id
_entity_poly.type
_entity_poly.pdbx_seq_one_letter_code
_entity_poly.pdbx_strand_id
1 'polypeptide(L)' 'MEKKLTLEIITPREIKYSGEIKLLVTPGPLSSLGILPDHI' A
#
# COMPACT_ATOMS: atom_id res chain seq x y z
N MET A 1 3.82 -4.03 19.74
CA MET A 1 3.39 -2.96 18.79
C MET A 1 2.98 -3.63 17.50
N GLU A 2 1.84 -3.24 16.92
CA GLU A 2 1.41 -3.72 15.60
C GLU A 2 2.25 -2.99 14.53
N LYS A 3 2.85 -3.75 13.59
CA LYS A 3 3.66 -3.17 12.51
C LYS A 3 2.76 -2.53 11.46
N LYS A 4 3.24 -1.44 10.84
CA LYS A 4 2.52 -0.68 9.81
C LYS A 4 3.43 -0.38 8.62
N LEU A 5 2.81 -0.17 7.46
CA LEU A 5 3.42 0.33 6.23
C LEU A 5 3.12 1.82 6.10
N THR A 6 4.07 2.60 5.60
CA THR A 6 3.78 3.91 5.02
C THR A 6 3.35 3.70 3.57
N LEU A 7 2.14 4.14 3.22
CA LEU A 7 1.63 4.09 1.85
C LEU A 7 1.46 5.51 1.30
N GLU A 8 1.98 5.74 0.10
CA GLU A 8 1.66 6.92 -0.71
C GLU A 8 1.03 6.50 -2.04
N ILE A 9 -0.17 7.04 -2.33
CA ILE A 9 -0.82 6.87 -3.63
C ILE A 9 -0.66 8.18 -4.39
N ILE A 10 0.17 8.17 -5.43
CA ILE A 10 0.56 9.36 -6.17
C ILE A 10 0.03 9.27 -7.60
N THR A 11 -0.56 10.35 -8.09
CA THR A 11 -0.87 10.57 -9.50
C THR A 11 0.01 11.69 -10.06
N PRO A 12 0.13 11.86 -11.39
CA PRO A 12 0.93 12.95 -11.95
C PRO A 12 0.49 14.37 -11.54
N ARG A 13 -0.73 14.52 -10.98
CA ARG A 13 -1.29 15.82 -10.61
C ARG A 13 -1.22 16.09 -9.10
N GLU A 14 -1.31 15.03 -8.29
CA GLU A 14 -1.43 15.16 -6.84
C GLU A 14 -1.18 13.83 -6.10
N ILE A 15 -0.94 13.94 -4.80
CA ILE A 15 -0.96 12.83 -3.85
C ILE A 15 -2.41 12.58 -3.43
N LYS A 16 -2.93 11.39 -3.72
CA LYS A 16 -4.30 10.97 -3.36
C LYS A 16 -4.41 10.47 -1.92
N TYR A 17 -3.32 9.91 -1.40
CA TYR A 17 -3.26 9.37 -0.04
C TYR A 17 -1.81 9.35 0.44
N SER A 18 -1.59 9.70 1.70
CA SER A 18 -0.32 9.51 2.42
C SER A 18 -0.66 9.18 3.87
N GLY A 19 -0.18 8.04 4.37
CA GLY A 19 -0.49 7.60 5.73
C GLY A 19 -0.02 6.20 6.07
N GLU A 20 -0.26 5.80 7.32
CA GLU A 20 0.08 4.47 7.80
C GLU A 20 -1.08 3.48 7.60
N ILE A 21 -0.76 2.31 7.05
CA ILE A 21 -1.72 1.22 6.82
C ILE A 21 -1.20 -0.11 7.39
N LYS A 22 -2.08 -1.10 7.53
CA LYS A 22 -1.74 -2.45 8.01
C LYS A 22 -1.53 -3.46 6.88
N LEU A 23 -2.17 -3.24 5.74
CA LEU A 23 -2.16 -4.13 4.58
C LEU A 23 -2.53 -3.31 3.34
N LEU A 24 -1.78 -3.49 2.25
CA LEU A 24 -2.19 -3.02 0.93
C LEU A 24 -2.71 -4.22 0.13
N VAL A 25 -3.92 -4.11 -0.41
CA VAL A 25 -4.46 -5.05 -1.40
C VAL A 25 -4.65 -4.28 -2.71
N THR A 26 -3.96 -4.71 -3.76
CA THR A 26 -4.01 -4.06 -5.08
C THR A 26 -4.32 -5.08 -6.18
N PRO A 27 -5.13 -4.74 -7.19
CA PRO A 27 -5.33 -5.62 -8.34
C PRO A 27 -4.01 -5.77 -9.12
N GLY A 28 -3.67 -7.00 -9.48
CA GLY A 28 -2.56 -7.34 -10.37
C GLY A 28 -3.06 -8.00 -11.67
N PRO A 29 -2.17 -8.28 -12.63
CA PRO A 29 -2.54 -8.81 -13.95
C PRO A 29 -3.19 -10.19 -13.94
N LEU A 30 -2.89 -11.02 -12.93
CA LEU A 30 -3.38 -12.39 -12.80
C LEU A 30 -4.31 -12.58 -11.59
N SER A 31 -4.06 -11.86 -10.51
CA SER A 31 -4.84 -11.88 -9.27
C SER A 31 -4.55 -10.64 -8.42
N SER A 32 -5.27 -10.46 -7.32
CA SER A 32 -4.96 -9.42 -6.34
C SER A 32 -3.67 -9.75 -5.59
N LEU A 33 -2.83 -8.73 -5.36
CA LEU A 33 -1.61 -8.81 -4.57
C LEU A 33 -1.85 -8.20 -3.19
N GLY A 34 -1.37 -8.89 -2.15
CA GLY A 34 -1.39 -8.42 -0.77
C GLY A 34 0.02 -8.10 -0.27
N ILE A 35 0.25 -6.89 0.23
CA ILE A 35 1.54 -6.44 0.77
C ILE A 35 1.39 -6.17 2.26
N LEU A 36 2.14 -6.91 3.07
CA LEU A 36 2.18 -6.80 4.53
C LEU A 36 3.36 -5.94 5.00
N PRO A 37 3.36 -5.44 6.26
CA PRO A 37 4.42 -4.62 6.83
C PRO A 37 5.83 -5.23 6.82
N ASP A 38 5.92 -6.55 6.74
CA ASP A 38 7.18 -7.30 6.76
C ASP A 38 7.59 -7.81 5.36
N HIS A 39 6.97 -7.30 4.30
CA HIS A 39 7.32 -7.66 2.93
C HIS A 39 8.62 -6.92 2.51
N ILE A 40 9.66 -7.68 2.13
CA ILE A 40 10.97 -7.20 1.65
C ILE A 40 11.00 -7.25 0.12
#